data_AF-A0A126NIF0-F1
#
_entry.id   AF-A0A126NIF0-F1
#
_cell.length_a   1.000
_cell.length_b   1.000
_cell.length_c   1.000
_cell.angle_alpha   90.00
_cell.angle_beta   90.00
_cell.angle_gamma   90.00
#
_symmetry.space_group_name_H-M   'P 1'
#
loop_
_entity.id
_entity.type
_entity.pdbx_description
1 polymer ?
#
loop_
_entity_poly.entity_id
_entity_poly.type
_entity_poly.pdbx_seq_one_letter_code
_entity_poly.pdbx_strand_id
1 'polypeptide(L)' 'MYLEGPGQQRRSVSILSRQNKRLFTGSVDSIRIKNRSISEIEVKTLVDENGNIAVQSDYDGFRFKYPDSEIHWSLVIG' A
#
# COMPACT_ATOMS: atom_id res chain seq x y z
N MET A 1 -14.37 -2.52 -2.17
CA MET A 1 -13.23 -1.86 -1.49
C MET A 1 -12.92 -0.56 -2.21
N TYR A 2 -12.40 0.43 -1.48
CA TYR A 2 -12.06 1.74 -2.05
C TYR A 2 -10.85 2.34 -1.34
N LEU A 3 -10.18 3.27 -2.02
CA LEU A 3 -9.18 4.14 -1.42
C LEU A 3 -9.87 5.41 -0.91
N GLU A 4 -9.58 5.78 0.34
CA GLU A 4 -10.03 7.04 0.95
C GLU A 4 -8.85 8.01 1.11
N GLY A 5 -8.97 9.18 0.49
CA GLY A 5 -7.99 10.27 0.57
C GLY A 5 -8.24 11.21 1.76
N PRO A 6 -7.30 12.11 2.08
CA PRO A 6 -7.37 13.00 3.25
C PRO A 6 -8.59 13.93 3.28
N GLY A 7 -9.19 14.20 2.12
CA GLY A 7 -10.40 15.02 1.99
C GLY A 7 -11.71 14.21 1.91
N GLN A 8 -11.76 12.99 2.47
CA GLN A 8 -12.90 12.05 2.32
C GLN A 8 -13.21 11.67 0.87
N GLN A 9 -12.24 11.87 -0.03
CA GLN A 9 -12.35 11.46 -1.42
C GLN A 9 -12.32 9.95 -1.49
N ARG A 10 -13.25 9.33 -2.21
CA ARG A 10 -13.32 7.88 -2.35
C ARG A 10 -13.10 7.48 -3.78
N ARG A 11 -12.23 6.49 -3.99
CA ARG A 11 -11.96 5.89 -5.30
C ARG A 11 -12.17 4.39 -5.21
N SER A 12 -13.16 3.90 -5.94
CA SER A 12 -13.36 2.46 -6.12
C SER A 12 -12.11 1.86 -6.74
N VAL A 13 -11.64 0.76 -6.16
CA VAL A 13 -10.45 0.06 -6.67
C VAL A 13 -10.63 -1.44 -6.64
N SER A 14 -9.96 -2.11 -7.57
CA SER A 14 -9.81 -3.56 -7.63
C SER A 14 -8.34 -3.96 -7.39
N ILE A 15 -8.09 -5.18 -6.95
CA ILE A 15 -6.72 -5.68 -6.81
C ILE A 15 -6.23 -6.07 -8.20
N LEU A 16 -5.18 -5.38 -8.65
CA LEU A 16 -4.49 -5.69 -9.91
C LEU A 16 -3.47 -6.82 -9.70
N SER A 17 -2.68 -6.75 -8.63
CA SER A 17 -1.71 -7.80 -8.30
C SER A 17 -1.38 -7.86 -6.81
N ARG A 18 -0.88 -9.02 -6.39
CA ARG A 18 -0.34 -9.27 -5.05
C ARG A 18 1.06 -9.84 -5.21
N GLN A 19 2.02 -9.29 -4.51
CA GLN A 19 3.41 -9.73 -4.55
C GLN A 19 3.91 -9.92 -3.12
N ASN A 20 4.51 -11.07 -2.84
CA ASN A 20 5.21 -11.29 -1.59
C ASN A 20 6.64 -10.77 -1.73
N LYS A 21 7.02 -9.79 -0.91
CA LYS A 21 8.38 -9.27 -0.86
C LYS A 21 9.05 -9.71 0.43
N ARG A 22 10.26 -10.25 0.31
CA ARG A 22 11.11 -10.52 1.47
C ARG A 22 11.82 -9.24 1.90
N LEU A 23 11.64 -8.85 3.17
CA LEU A 23 12.38 -7.76 3.79
C LEU A 23 13.69 -8.31 4.33
N PHE A 24 14.81 -7.86 3.77
CA PHE A 24 16.13 -8.16 4.33
C PHE A 24 16.35 -7.30 5.57
N THR A 25 16.38 -7.92 6.74
CA THR A 25 16.57 -7.26 8.04
C THR A 25 18.03 -6.82 8.28
N GLY A 26 18.79 -6.53 7.21
CA GLY A 26 20.26 -6.36 7.26
C GLY A 26 20.80 -5.00 6.81
N SER A 27 19.97 -4.06 6.35
CA SER A 27 20.44 -2.72 5.97
C SER A 27 20.03 -1.67 7.01
N VAL A 28 20.99 -0.84 7.39
CA VAL A 28 21.04 0.02 8.59
C VAL A 28 20.19 1.31 8.44
N ASP A 29 19.07 1.26 7.73
CA ASP A 29 18.16 2.40 7.62
C ASP A 29 16.76 2.05 8.12
N SER A 30 16.61 2.22 9.44
CA SER A 30 15.44 2.79 10.12
C SER A 30 14.01 2.27 9.82
N ILE A 31 13.81 1.05 9.31
CA ILE A 31 12.47 0.43 9.36
C ILE A 31 12.32 -0.29 10.70
N ARG A 32 11.69 0.39 11.66
CA ARG A 32 11.39 -0.13 13.00
C ARG A 32 10.20 -1.10 12.91
N ILE A 33 10.41 -2.26 12.27
CA ILE A 33 9.44 -3.35 12.20
C ILE A 33 9.26 -3.87 13.63
N LYS A 34 8.14 -3.53 14.28
CA LYS A 34 7.84 -3.93 15.67
C LYS A 34 7.73 -5.46 15.85
N ASN A 35 7.62 -6.21 14.76
CA ASN A 35 7.60 -7.67 14.76
C ASN A 35 8.87 -8.22 14.08
N ARG A 36 9.84 -8.66 14.89
CA ARG A 36 11.09 -9.34 14.46
C ARG A 36 10.90 -10.64 13.63
N SER A 37 9.65 -10.99 13.30
CA SER A 37 9.28 -12.28 12.69
C SER A 37 8.76 -12.17 11.26
N ILE A 38 8.46 -10.96 10.76
CA ILE A 38 7.88 -10.77 9.42
C ILE A 38 9.00 -10.53 8.42
N SER A 39 9.58 -11.61 7.91
CA SER A 39 10.57 -11.58 6.84
C SER A 39 9.92 -11.44 5.45
N GLU A 40 8.61 -11.65 5.34
CA GLU A 40 7.85 -11.61 4.10
C GLU A 40 6.56 -10.81 4.29
N ILE A 41 6.36 -9.84 3.40
CA ILE A 41 5.20 -8.94 3.40
C ILE A 41 4.43 -9.08 2.10
N GLU A 42 3.10 -9.05 2.17
CA GLU A 42 2.27 -8.96 0.97
C GLU A 42 2.14 -7.48 0.56
N VAL A 43 2.56 -7.18 -0.66
CA VAL A 43 2.42 -5.87 -1.29
C VAL A 43 1.33 -5.96 -2.35
N LYS A 44 0.31 -5.10 -2.23
CA LYS A 44 -0.80 -5.03 -3.19
C LYS A 44 -0.60 -3.88 -4.17
N THR A 45 -0.97 -4.15 -5.42
CA THR A 45 -1.18 -3.12 -6.44
C THR A 45 -2.67 -3.06 -6.72
N LEU A 46 -3.23 -1.86 -6.66
CA LEU A 46 -4.64 -1.60 -6.89
C LEU A 46 -4.81 -0.80 -8.19
N VAL A 47 -5.98 -0.93 -8.80
CA VAL A 47 -6.35 -0.17 -9.99
C VAL A 47 -7.74 0.41 -9.83
N ASP A 48 -7.93 1.67 -10.20
CA ASP A 48 -9.24 2.32 -10.20
C ASP A 48 -9.96 2.16 -11.55
N GLU A 49 -11.20 2.64 -11.61
CA GLU A 49 -12.07 2.54 -12.79
C GLU A 49 -11.53 3.25 -14.02
N ASN A 50 -10.64 4.23 -13.83
CA ASN A 50 -10.00 4.99 -14.91
C ASN A 50 -8.66 4.35 -15.36
N GLY A 51 -8.28 3.21 -14.76
CA GLY A 51 -7.02 2.54 -15.04
C GLY A 51 -5.82 3.13 -14.29
N ASN A 52 -6.02 4.05 -13.35
CA ASN A 52 -4.91 4.57 -12.55
C ASN A 52 -4.48 3.52 -11.53
N ILE A 53 -3.16 3.33 -11.44
CA ILE A 53 -2.57 2.32 -10.59
C ILE A 53 -2.16 2.95 -9.25
N ALA A 54 -2.62 2.37 -8.15
CA ALA A 54 -2.20 2.74 -6.81
C ALA A 54 -1.31 1.64 -6.21
N VAL A 55 -0.12 2.01 -5.79
CA VAL A 55 0.87 1.08 -5.23
C VAL A 55 0.91 1.23 -3.71
N GLN A 56 0.98 0.10 -2.99
CA GLN A 56 1.15 0.12 -1.55
C GLN A 56 2.48 0.76 -1.16
N SER A 57 2.40 1.80 -0.33
CA SER A 57 3.51 2.65 0.09
C SER A 57 4.02 2.35 1.50
N ASP A 58 3.23 1.62 2.30
CA ASP A 58 3.55 1.29 3.69
C ASP A 58 3.28 -0.19 3.98
N TYR A 59 4.17 -0.78 4.77
CA TYR A 59 4.16 -2.19 5.14
C TYR A 59 3.25 -2.48 6.34
N ASP A 60 3.06 -1.51 7.24
CA ASP A 60 2.20 -1.65 8.43
C ASP A 60 0.79 -1.04 8.22
N GLY A 61 0.63 -0.10 7.28
CA GLY A 61 -0.48 0.86 7.32
C GLY A 61 -1.59 0.75 6.29
N PHE A 62 -1.57 -0.23 5.36
CA PHE A 62 -2.53 -0.31 4.24
C PHE A 62 -2.66 1.01 3.44
N ARG A 63 -1.56 1.78 3.36
CA ARG A 63 -1.51 3.06 2.65
C ARG A 63 -1.06 2.88 1.21
N PHE A 64 -1.76 3.52 0.29
CA PHE A 64 -1.53 3.47 -1.14
C PHE A 64 -1.22 4.86 -1.68
N LYS A 65 -0.43 4.93 -2.75
CA LYS A 65 -0.17 6.16 -3.49
C LYS A 65 -0.30 5.93 -4.98
N TYR A 66 -0.74 6.95 -5.69
CA TYR A 66 -0.68 6.97 -7.14
C TYR A 66 0.70 7.48 -7.59
N PRO A 67 1.31 6.97 -8.67
CA PRO A 67 2.64 7.37 -9.12
C PRO A 67 2.80 8.87 -9.40
N ASP A 68 1.71 9.55 -9.74
CA ASP A 68 1.62 10.97 -10.05
C ASP A 68 1.21 11.84 -8.84
N SER A 69 1.10 11.25 -7.63
CA SER A 69 0.62 11.94 -6.43
C SER A 69 1.39 11.54 -5.17
N GLU A 70 1.84 12.55 -4.43
CA GLU A 70 2.42 12.37 -3.09
C GLU A 70 1.36 12.14 -2.00
N ILE A 71 0.07 12.14 -2.38
CA ILE A 71 -1.03 11.92 -1.44
C ILE A 71 -1.12 10.44 -1.10
N HIS A 72 -1.10 10.14 0.19
CA HIS A 72 -1.40 8.81 0.70
C HIS A 72 -2.91 8.62 0.86
N TRP A 73 -3.38 7.48 0.37
CA TRP A 73 -4.74 7.01 0.47
C TRP A 73 -4.79 5.79 1.38
N SER A 74 -5.87 5.66 2.16
CA SER A 74 -6.09 4.50 3.03
C SER A 74 -7.01 3.51 2.35
N LEU A 75 -6.66 2.23 2.33
CA LEU A 75 -7.57 1.19 1.83
C LEU A 75 -8.66 0.89 2.84
N VAL A 76 -9.91 1.04 2.41
CA VAL A 76 -11.09 0.68 3.19
C VAL A 76 -11.78 -0.54 2.55
N ILE A 77 -11.96 -1.57 3.38
CA ILE A 77 -12.70 -2.78 3.04
C ILE A 77 -13.95 -2.77 3.93
N GLY A 78 -15.12 -2.78 3.29
CA GLY A 78 -16.43 -2.91 3.94
C GLY A 78 -17.10 -4.19 3.50
#